data_AF-A0A7W1ZYQ6-F1
#
_entry.id   AF-A0A7W1ZYQ6-F1
#
_cell.length_a   1.000
_cell.length_b   1.000
_cell.length_c   1.000
_cell.angle_alpha   90.00
_cell.angle_beta   90.00
_cell.angle_gamma   90.00
#
_symmetry.space_group_name_H-M   'P 1'
#
loop_
_entity.id
_entity.type
_entity.pdbx_description
1 polymer ?
#
loop_
_entity_poly.entity_id
_entity_poly.type
_entity_poly.pdbx_seq_one_letter_code
_entity_poly.pdbx_strand_id
1 'polypeptide(L)'
;METKSSVATLSNAMDVGNPSNFVRILEIFDNDFLNIKEKLEAVSVSDECTTRTMRDVFEKYKYILDPHGAVGFYALQKYLEKNPTQKGFFLETAHPVKFDSVENIIGTYGAIPESVEDLFSRSKQSIEIKSNYEDLRSIILEHI
;
A
#
# COMPACT_ATOMS: atom_id res chain seq x y z
N MET A 1 0.74 -13.11 18.16
CA MET A 1 1.11 -11.76 17.70
C MET A 1 0.27 -10.77 18.46
N GLU A 2 0.88 -9.78 19.12
CA GLU A 2 0.14 -8.69 19.76
C GLU A 2 -0.32 -7.69 18.70
N THR A 3 -1.57 -7.24 18.81
CA THR A 3 -2.13 -6.18 17.97
C THR A 3 -1.44 -4.87 18.30
N LYS A 4 -0.89 -4.19 17.29
CA LYS A 4 -0.32 -2.84 17.45
C LYS A 4 -1.25 -1.81 16.82
N SER A 5 -1.19 -0.58 17.32
CA SER A 5 -1.79 0.56 16.62
C SER A 5 -1.09 0.77 15.29
N SER A 6 -1.85 1.08 14.25
CA SER A 6 -1.30 1.47 12.95
C SER A 6 -0.59 2.82 13.04
N VAL A 7 0.49 2.96 12.28
CA VAL A 7 1.18 4.23 12.07
C VAL A 7 0.78 4.72 10.68
N ALA A 8 0.38 5.98 10.56
CA ALA A 8 0.03 6.56 9.26
C ALA A 8 1.27 6.72 8.39
N THR A 9 1.21 6.27 7.13
CA THR A 9 2.29 6.37 6.14
C THR A 9 1.79 6.86 4.78
N LEU A 10 2.69 7.07 3.82
CA LEU A 10 2.34 7.36 2.42
C LEU A 10 1.63 6.18 1.73
N SER A 11 1.89 4.95 2.20
CA SER A 11 1.26 3.72 1.73
C SER A 11 0.10 3.31 2.64
N ASN A 12 -0.90 4.19 2.76
CA ASN A 12 -1.93 4.10 3.80
C ASN A 12 -2.75 2.80 3.78
N ALA A 13 -2.86 2.11 2.65
CA ALA A 13 -3.55 0.81 2.58
C ALA A 13 -2.74 -0.33 3.25
N MET A 14 -1.46 -0.11 3.52
CA MET A 14 -0.57 -1.03 4.23
C MET A 14 -0.37 -0.67 5.71
N ASP A 15 -1.06 0.36 6.22
CA ASP A 15 -1.03 0.77 7.63
C ASP A 15 -1.84 -0.19 8.50
N VAL A 16 -1.41 -1.45 8.55
CA VAL A 16 -2.12 -2.57 9.19
C VAL A 16 -1.35 -3.05 10.41
N GLY A 17 -1.85 -2.73 11.60
CA GLY A 17 -1.25 -3.16 12.86
C GLY A 17 -1.55 -4.62 13.27
N ASN A 18 -2.51 -5.27 12.61
CA ASN A 18 -2.85 -6.68 12.80
C ASN A 18 -3.22 -7.36 11.46
N PRO A 19 -2.28 -8.02 10.77
CA PRO A 19 -2.51 -8.60 9.45
C PRO A 19 -3.41 -9.85 9.53
N SER A 20 -4.69 -9.68 9.22
CA SER A 20 -5.73 -10.73 9.40
C SER A 20 -5.47 -12.03 8.63
N ASN A 21 -4.76 -11.98 7.50
CA ASN A 21 -4.43 -13.16 6.69
C ASN A 21 -3.15 -13.89 7.14
N PHE A 22 -2.38 -13.35 8.10
CA PHE A 22 -1.13 -13.99 8.53
C PHE A 22 -1.36 -15.37 9.14
N VAL A 23 -2.48 -15.57 9.84
CA VAL A 23 -2.88 -16.90 10.34
C VAL A 23 -2.99 -17.94 9.22
N ARG A 24 -3.46 -17.54 8.04
CA ARG A 24 -3.57 -18.46 6.88
C ARG A 24 -2.20 -18.84 6.34
N ILE A 25 -1.23 -17.93 6.38
CA ILE A 25 0.15 -18.22 6.02
C ILE A 25 0.74 -19.24 7.00
N LEU A 26 0.52 -19.06 8.31
CA LEU A 26 0.97 -20.03 9.30
C LEU A 26 0.39 -21.43 9.04
N GLU A 27 -0.90 -21.52 8.76
CA GLU A 27 -1.56 -22.81 8.43
C GLU A 27 -1.03 -23.45 7.14
N ILE A 28 -0.76 -22.67 6.08
CA ILE A 28 -0.17 -23.20 4.83
C ILE A 28 1.20 -23.85 5.06
N PHE A 29 1.94 -23.37 6.06
CA PHE A 29 3.27 -23.84 6.41
C PHE A 29 3.27 -24.75 7.66
N ASP A 30 2.13 -25.34 8.03
CA ASP A 30 1.99 -26.24 9.20
C ASP A 30 2.51 -25.62 10.51
N ASN A 31 2.40 -24.30 10.64
CA ASN A 31 2.96 -23.51 11.73
C ASN A 31 4.51 -23.64 11.90
N ASP A 32 5.22 -24.11 10.87
CA ASP A 32 6.68 -24.20 10.83
C ASP A 32 7.32 -22.88 10.37
N PHE A 33 7.78 -22.11 11.35
CA PHE A 33 8.44 -20.83 11.12
C PHE A 33 9.77 -20.93 10.38
N LEU A 34 10.49 -22.05 10.45
CA LEU A 34 11.76 -22.21 9.73
C LEU A 34 11.49 -22.32 8.23
N ASN A 35 10.49 -23.12 7.84
CA ASN A 35 10.06 -23.26 6.46
C ASN A 35 9.56 -21.93 5.87
N ILE A 36 8.78 -21.15 6.64
CA ILE A 36 8.35 -19.79 6.24
C ILE A 36 9.56 -18.91 5.91
N LYS A 37 10.57 -18.88 6.78
CA LYS A 37 11.78 -18.04 6.59
C LYS A 37 12.62 -18.44 5.39
N GLU A 38 12.54 -19.70 4.95
CA GLU A 38 13.22 -20.15 3.72
C GLU A 38 12.52 -19.68 2.44
N LYS A 39 11.22 -19.36 2.51
CA LYS A 39 10.41 -18.96 1.34
C LYS A 39 10.04 -17.49 1.30
N LEU A 40 10.01 -16.81 2.44
CA LEU A 40 9.57 -15.42 2.56
C LEU A 40 10.65 -14.55 3.22
N GLU A 41 10.95 -13.42 2.57
CA GLU A 41 11.75 -12.33 3.12
C GLU A 41 10.85 -11.11 3.32
N ALA A 42 11.09 -10.36 4.40
CA ALA A 42 10.36 -9.14 4.71
C ALA A 42 11.31 -7.96 4.74
N VAL A 43 10.86 -6.82 4.21
CA VAL A 43 11.59 -5.55 4.21
C VAL A 43 10.69 -4.48 4.80
N SER A 44 11.24 -3.66 5.69
CA SER A 44 10.58 -2.44 6.17
C SER A 44 11.10 -1.24 5.39
N VAL A 45 10.18 -0.38 4.94
CA VAL A 45 10.48 0.77 4.09
C VAL A 45 9.86 2.01 4.72
N SER A 46 10.65 3.06 4.93
CA SER A 46 10.15 4.34 5.46
C SER A 46 9.60 5.24 4.37
N ASP A 47 8.80 6.23 4.74
CA ASP A 47 8.25 7.21 3.79
C ASP A 47 9.35 8.00 3.04
N GLU A 48 10.50 8.26 3.68
CA GLU A 48 11.64 8.87 3.00
C GLU A 48 12.23 7.96 1.92
N CYS A 49 12.32 6.65 2.20
CA CYS A 49 12.76 5.66 1.22
C CYS A 49 11.73 5.51 0.09
N THR A 50 10.44 5.45 0.41
CA THR A 50 9.34 5.41 -0.56
C THR A 50 9.40 6.61 -1.49
N THR A 51 9.47 7.82 -0.92
CA THR A 51 9.55 9.09 -1.65
C THR A 51 10.76 9.12 -2.60
N ARG A 52 11.94 8.71 -2.11
CA ARG A 52 13.16 8.65 -2.92
C ARG A 52 13.01 7.65 -4.06
N THR A 53 12.48 6.47 -3.77
CA THR A 53 12.27 5.41 -4.78
C THR A 53 11.35 5.89 -5.89
N MET A 54 10.26 6.57 -5.56
CA MET A 54 9.35 7.16 -6.56
C MET A 54 10.08 8.15 -7.47
N ARG A 55 10.90 9.05 -6.90
CA ARG A 55 11.68 10.03 -7.69
C ARG A 55 12.71 9.36 -8.57
N ASP A 56 13.49 8.43 -8.04
CA ASP A 56 14.56 7.75 -8.77
C ASP A 56 14.00 6.95 -9.95
N VAL A 57 12.87 6.26 -9.75
CA VAL A 57 12.21 5.47 -10.80
C VAL A 57 11.63 6.39 -11.87
N PHE A 58 11.00 7.51 -11.49
CA PHE A 58 10.48 8.47 -12.44
C PHE A 58 11.61 9.16 -13.22
N GLU A 59 12.70 9.54 -12.57
CA GLU A 59 13.85 10.15 -13.21
C GLU A 59 14.45 9.21 -14.26
N LYS A 60 14.69 7.95 -13.87
CA LYS A 60 15.40 6.95 -14.68
C LYS A 60 14.54 6.33 -15.79
N TYR A 61 13.28 6.03 -15.50
CA TYR A 61 12.43 5.23 -16.39
C TYR A 61 11.22 5.99 -16.91
N LYS A 62 10.94 7.19 -16.39
CA LYS A 62 9.69 7.94 -16.67
C LYS A 62 8.43 7.15 -16.33
N TYR A 63 8.56 6.19 -15.42
CA TYR A 63 7.45 5.41 -14.87
C TYR A 63 7.01 6.02 -13.54
N ILE A 64 5.71 6.20 -13.34
CA ILE A 64 5.15 6.79 -12.12
C ILE A 64 4.61 5.65 -11.26
N LEU A 65 5.24 5.47 -10.10
CA LEU A 65 4.79 4.54 -9.07
C LEU A 65 3.77 5.20 -8.15
N ASP A 66 2.78 4.44 -7.72
CA ASP A 66 2.02 4.68 -6.51
C ASP A 66 2.91 4.39 -5.26
N PRO A 67 2.62 4.98 -4.08
CA PRO A 67 3.43 4.75 -2.88
C PRO A 67 3.61 3.27 -2.50
N HIS A 68 2.58 2.44 -2.70
CA HIS A 68 2.60 1.00 -2.41
C HIS A 68 3.47 0.25 -3.41
N GLY A 69 3.33 0.58 -4.71
CA GLY A 69 4.21 0.11 -5.77
C GLY A 69 5.69 0.43 -5.49
N ALA A 70 5.99 1.63 -4.99
CA ALA A 70 7.34 2.03 -4.60
C ALA A 70 7.92 1.22 -3.44
N VAL A 71 7.11 0.89 -2.42
CA VAL A 71 7.52 -0.04 -1.35
C VAL A 71 7.88 -1.42 -1.94
N GLY A 72 7.02 -1.96 -2.81
CA GLY A 72 7.25 -3.24 -3.47
C GLY A 72 8.49 -3.26 -4.37
N PHE A 73 8.68 -2.20 -5.16
CA PHE A 73 9.86 -2.04 -6.03
C PHE A 73 11.15 -1.94 -5.21
N TYR A 74 11.16 -1.14 -4.14
CA TYR A 74 12.31 -1.02 -3.25
C TYR A 74 12.68 -2.37 -2.62
N ALA A 75 11.69 -3.12 -2.13
CA ALA A 75 11.92 -4.44 -1.55
C ALA A 75 12.50 -5.43 -2.59
N LEU A 76 11.99 -5.42 -3.83
CA LEU A 76 12.53 -6.24 -4.91
C LEU A 76 13.98 -5.85 -5.24
N GLN A 77 14.30 -4.55 -5.29
CA GLN A 77 15.67 -4.09 -5.52
C GLN A 77 16.62 -4.61 -4.43
N LYS A 78 16.22 -4.53 -3.15
CA LYS A 78 17.01 -5.06 -2.02
C LYS A 78 17.23 -6.57 -2.11
N TYR A 79 16.23 -7.31 -2.57
CA TYR A 79 16.37 -8.75 -2.79
C TYR A 79 17.36 -9.05 -3.92
N LEU A 80 17.25 -8.33 -5.05
CA LEU A 80 18.11 -8.54 -6.23
C LEU A 80 19.56 -8.08 -6.00
N GLU A 81 19.79 -7.08 -5.15
CA GLU A 81 21.15 -6.71 -4.69
C GLU A 81 21.88 -7.91 -4.06
N LYS A 82 21.16 -8.74 -3.30
CA LYS A 82 21.70 -9.96 -2.67
C LYS A 82 21.74 -11.15 -3.63
N ASN A 83 20.94 -11.12 -4.69
CA ASN A 83 20.71 -12.23 -5.62
C ASN A 83 20.87 -11.77 -7.09
N PRO A 84 22.07 -11.34 -7.52
CA PRO A 84 22.27 -10.58 -8.76
C PRO A 84 21.97 -11.35 -10.06
N THR A 85 21.89 -12.68 -10.01
CA THR A 85 21.55 -13.52 -11.19
C THR A 85 20.05 -13.76 -11.34
N GLN A 86 19.25 -13.39 -10.34
CA GLN A 86 17.80 -13.59 -10.33
C GLN A 86 17.07 -12.46 -11.04
N LYS A 87 15.78 -12.70 -11.32
CA LYS A 87 14.83 -11.70 -11.83
C LYS A 87 13.57 -11.76 -10.98
N GLY A 88 12.81 -10.69 -10.95
CA GLY A 88 11.54 -10.66 -10.25
C GLY A 88 10.57 -9.65 -10.84
N PHE A 89 9.33 -9.78 -10.39
CA PHE A 89 8.25 -8.84 -10.66
C PHE A 89 7.82 -8.23 -9.33
N PHE A 90 7.38 -6.98 -9.37
CA PHE A 90 6.69 -6.33 -8.27
C PHE A 90 5.25 -6.07 -8.69
N LEU A 91 4.37 -5.91 -7.70
CA LEU A 91 2.96 -5.65 -7.95
C LEU A 91 2.68 -4.17 -7.75
N GLU A 92 2.33 -3.47 -8.83
CA GLU A 92 1.80 -2.13 -8.79
C GLU A 92 0.31 -2.22 -8.40
N THR A 93 0.02 -2.07 -7.11
CA THR A 93 -1.29 -2.46 -6.58
C THR A 93 -2.39 -1.42 -6.82
N ALA A 94 -2.03 -0.19 -7.19
CA ALA A 94 -2.99 0.88 -7.39
C ALA A 94 -2.54 1.86 -8.48
N HIS A 95 -3.51 2.57 -9.08
CA HIS A 95 -3.22 3.63 -10.02
C HIS A 95 -2.72 4.89 -9.26
N PRO A 96 -1.69 5.61 -9.74
CA PRO A 96 -1.12 6.78 -9.07
C PRO A 96 -2.13 7.88 -8.68
N VAL A 97 -3.14 8.10 -9.53
CA VAL A 97 -4.24 9.07 -9.31
C VAL A 97 -5.00 8.90 -8.00
N LYS A 98 -4.90 7.74 -7.35
CA LYS A 98 -5.59 7.46 -6.09
C LYS A 98 -4.93 8.13 -4.87
N PHE A 99 -3.74 8.70 -5.01
CA PHE A 99 -2.96 9.19 -3.88
C PHE A 99 -2.36 10.56 -4.14
N ASP A 100 -2.84 11.58 -3.42
CA ASP A 100 -2.36 12.96 -3.51
C ASP A 100 -0.84 13.11 -3.32
N SER A 101 -0.23 12.19 -2.57
CA SER A 101 1.22 12.14 -2.37
C SER A 101 1.99 12.01 -3.68
N VAL A 102 1.44 11.37 -4.72
CA VAL A 102 2.13 11.20 -6.00
C VAL A 102 2.38 12.55 -6.66
N GLU A 103 1.34 13.38 -6.83
CA GLU A 103 1.50 14.70 -7.43
C GLU A 103 2.41 15.59 -6.58
N ASN A 104 2.31 15.50 -5.25
CA ASN A 104 3.21 16.23 -4.36
C ASN A 104 4.70 15.83 -4.50
N ILE A 105 4.98 14.55 -4.80
CA ILE A 105 6.35 14.02 -4.87
C ILE A 105 6.96 14.15 -6.27
N ILE A 106 6.14 13.89 -7.30
CA ILE A 106 6.53 13.76 -8.71
C ILE A 106 6.12 14.98 -9.55
N GLY A 107 5.11 15.73 -9.12
CA GLY A 107 4.56 16.90 -9.82
C GLY A 107 3.45 16.58 -10.82
N THR A 108 3.06 15.31 -10.99
CA THR A 108 1.97 14.89 -11.88
C THR A 108 1.51 13.46 -11.56
N TYR A 109 0.24 13.13 -11.86
CA TYR A 109 -0.25 11.75 -11.90
C TYR A 109 0.00 11.06 -13.25
N GLY A 110 0.51 11.78 -14.24
CA GLY A 110 0.48 11.36 -15.64
C GLY A 110 -0.92 11.51 -16.25
N ALA A 111 -1.27 10.62 -17.18
CA ALA A 111 -2.60 10.62 -17.79
C ALA A 111 -3.65 10.15 -16.77
N ILE A 112 -4.66 10.96 -16.52
CA ILE A 112 -5.82 10.58 -15.70
C ILE A 112 -6.76 9.72 -16.57
N PRO A 113 -7.19 8.53 -16.11
CA PRO A 113 -8.15 7.74 -16.85
C PRO A 113 -9.49 8.47 -16.99
N GLU A 114 -10.04 8.53 -18.21
CA GLU A 114 -11.33 9.20 -18.50
C GLU A 114 -12.46 8.68 -17.59
N SER A 115 -12.44 7.39 -17.26
CA SER A 115 -13.44 6.75 -16.39
C SER A 115 -13.50 7.28 -14.96
N VAL A 116 -12.50 8.05 -14.51
CA VAL A 116 -12.47 8.63 -13.16
C VAL A 116 -12.45 10.16 -13.17
N GLU A 117 -12.44 10.79 -14.34
CA GLU A 117 -12.32 12.25 -14.47
C GLU A 117 -13.51 12.97 -13.84
N ASP A 118 -14.72 12.45 -14.03
CA ASP A 118 -15.94 13.04 -13.49
C ASP A 118 -15.96 13.04 -11.96
N LEU A 119 -15.29 12.08 -11.31
CA LEU A 119 -15.22 11.95 -9.85
C LEU A 119 -14.59 13.17 -9.18
N PHE A 120 -13.65 13.85 -9.84
CA PHE A 120 -12.99 15.05 -9.31
C PHE A 120 -13.93 16.25 -9.15
N SER A 121 -15.02 16.28 -9.92
CA SER A 121 -16.02 17.36 -9.87
C SER A 121 -17.15 17.10 -8.87
N ARG A 122 -17.30 15.86 -8.39
CA ARG A 122 -18.42 15.46 -7.53
C ARG A 122 -18.17 15.92 -6.10
N SER A 123 -19.21 16.44 -5.46
CA SER A 123 -19.15 16.77 -4.02
C SER A 123 -19.16 15.49 -3.18
N LYS A 124 -18.15 15.32 -2.34
CA LYS A 124 -18.07 14.20 -1.37
C LYS A 124 -19.32 14.17 -0.50
N GLN A 125 -19.95 13.01 -0.41
CA GLN A 125 -21.06 12.73 0.51
C GLN A 125 -20.55 11.74 1.57
N SER A 126 -20.46 12.18 2.82
CA SER A 126 -20.06 11.34 3.94
C SER A 126 -20.71 11.83 5.23
N ILE A 127 -21.10 10.91 6.10
CA ILE A 127 -21.65 11.19 7.43
C ILE A 127 -20.54 10.92 8.44
N GLU A 128 -20.23 11.92 9.29
CA GLU A 128 -19.26 11.77 10.37
C GLU A 128 -19.92 11.11 11.59
N ILE A 129 -19.24 10.14 12.18
CA ILE A 129 -19.76 9.31 13.28
C ILE A 129 -18.68 9.12 14.34
N LYS A 130 -19.06 8.85 15.59
CA LYS A 130 -18.07 8.43 16.59
C LYS A 130 -17.59 7.02 16.28
N SER A 131 -16.34 6.72 16.63
CA SER A 131 -15.75 5.39 16.49
C SER A 131 -16.30 4.41 17.55
N ASN A 132 -17.59 4.10 17.47
CA ASN A 132 -18.25 3.12 18.32
C ASN A 132 -19.34 2.36 17.55
N TYR A 133 -19.65 1.16 18.04
CA TYR A 133 -20.60 0.25 17.38
C TYR A 133 -22.03 0.81 17.34
N GLU A 134 -22.48 1.49 18.39
CA GLU A 134 -23.86 1.95 18.51
C GLU A 134 -24.19 3.07 17.52
N ASP A 135 -23.27 4.02 17.33
CA ASP A 135 -23.40 5.08 16.31
C ASP A 135 -23.47 4.48 14.90
N LEU A 136 -22.57 3.53 14.59
CA LEU A 136 -22.55 2.85 13.28
C LEU A 136 -23.87 2.08 13.03
N ARG A 137 -24.31 1.31 14.03
CA ARG A 137 -25.55 0.53 13.96
C ARG A 137 -26.76 1.42 13.71
N SER A 138 -26.84 2.55 14.42
CA SER A 138 -27.98 3.47 14.33
C SER A 138 -28.10 4.08 12.93
N ILE A 139 -26.98 4.56 12.37
CA ILE A 139 -26.96 5.19 11.04
C ILE A 139 -27.32 4.20 9.94
N ILE A 140 -26.82 2.96 10.01
CA ILE A 140 -27.18 1.92 9.04
C ILE A 140 -28.69 1.65 9.08
N LEU A 141 -29.28 1.55 10.28
CA LEU A 141 -30.72 1.27 10.42
C LEU A 141 -31.62 2.45 10.00
N GLU A 142 -31.15 3.69 10.07
CA GLU A 142 -31.89 4.88 9.61
C GLU A 142 -31.90 5.03 8.08
N HIS A 143 -30.94 4.42 7.37
CA HIS A 143 -30.74 4.57 5.93
C HIS A 143 -31.01 3.29 5.11
N ILE A 144 -31.52 2.24 5.75
CA ILE A 144 -32.17 1.08 5.11
C ILE A 144 -33.68 1.34 5.06
#